data_AF-A0A7V8AL27-F1
#
_entry.id   AF-A0A7V8AL27-F1
#
_cell.length_a   1.000
_cell.length_b   1.000
_cell.length_c   1.000
_cell.angle_alpha   90.00
_cell.angle_beta   90.00
_cell.angle_gamma   90.00
#
_symmetry.space_group_name_H-M   'P 1'
#
loop_
_entity.id
_entity.type
_entity.pdbx_description
1 polymer ?
#
loop_
_entity_poly.entity_id
_entity_poly.type
_entity_poly.pdbx_seq_one_letter_code
_entity_poly.pdbx_strand_id
1 'polypeptide(L)'
;MTKRQTTKHKIDRRLQVNLWGRPKSPITRRDSAPGQHGARRRKPSDYGTQLMAKQKLKGYYGNVSEKQFRHYYAEAVRRRGDTSENLIALLERRLDAV
;
A
#
# COMPACT_ATOMS: atom_id res chain seq x y z
N MET A 1 -17.97 -6.08 7.29
CA MET A 1 -17.00 -6.60 8.28
C MET A 1 -15.59 -6.46 7.71
N THR A 2 -14.86 -5.42 8.09
CA THR A 2 -13.49 -5.18 7.60
C THR A 2 -12.55 -6.22 8.19
N LYS A 3 -11.93 -7.03 7.32
CA LYS A 3 -10.89 -8.01 7.69
C LYS A 3 -9.70 -7.25 8.27
N ARG A 4 -9.68 -7.04 9.59
CA ARG A 4 -8.46 -6.64 10.31
C ARG A 4 -7.39 -7.66 9.96
N GLN A 5 -6.35 -7.25 9.23
CA GLN A 5 -5.25 -8.14 8.89
C GLN A 5 -4.56 -8.56 10.19
N THR A 6 -4.66 -9.85 10.52
CA THR A 6 -4.05 -10.46 11.72
C THR A 6 -2.53 -10.33 11.74
N THR A 7 -1.90 -10.10 10.58
CA THR A 7 -0.45 -9.87 10.44
C THR A 7 -0.14 -8.50 9.86
N LYS A 8 -0.48 -7.45 10.63
CA LYS A 8 -0.32 -6.03 10.27
C LYS A 8 1.04 -5.65 9.67
N HIS A 9 2.13 -6.29 10.12
CA HIS A 9 3.50 -5.87 9.76
C HIS A 9 4.22 -6.77 8.75
N LYS A 10 3.54 -7.82 8.25
CA LYS A 10 4.10 -8.68 7.18
C LYS A 10 4.22 -7.91 5.86
N ILE A 11 3.36 -6.90 5.66
CA ILE A 11 3.32 -6.07 4.46
C ILE A 11 4.56 -5.20 4.31
N ASP A 12 5.12 -4.65 5.40
CA ASP A 12 6.34 -3.82 5.37
C ASP A 12 7.50 -4.59 4.72
N ARG A 13 7.72 -5.84 5.16
CA ARG A 13 8.74 -6.72 4.56
C ARG A 13 8.42 -7.12 3.12
N ARG A 14 7.14 -7.28 2.77
CA ARG A 14 6.73 -7.65 1.40
C ARG A 14 6.94 -6.51 0.42
N LEU A 15 6.63 -5.29 0.83
CA LEU A 15 6.72 -4.08 -0.01
C LEU A 15 8.05 -3.34 0.13
N GLN A 16 8.95 -3.87 0.98
CA GLN A 16 10.28 -3.34 1.23
C GLN A 16 10.23 -1.85 1.63
N VAL A 17 9.26 -1.49 2.47
CA VAL A 17 9.08 -0.11 2.95
C VAL A 17 8.49 -0.10 4.36
N ASN A 18 8.90 0.86 5.18
CA ASN A 18 8.28 1.14 6.47
C ASN A 18 7.06 2.04 6.25
N LEU A 19 5.89 1.44 5.99
CA LEU A 19 4.68 2.19 5.60
C LEU A 19 4.28 3.24 6.64
N TRP A 20 4.41 2.95 7.93
CA TRP A 20 3.89 3.81 9.01
C TRP A 20 4.98 4.47 9.84
N GLY A 21 6.23 4.52 9.34
CA GLY A 21 7.33 5.22 10.02
C GLY A 21 7.67 4.73 11.42
N ARG A 22 7.35 3.47 11.77
CA ARG A 22 7.57 2.97 13.13
C ARG A 22 9.04 2.64 13.39
N PRO A 23 9.59 2.93 14.59
CA PRO A 23 10.99 2.61 14.91
C PRO A 23 11.25 1.09 14.97
N LYS A 24 10.25 0.31 15.39
CA LYS A 24 10.32 -1.17 15.44
C LYS A 24 9.67 -1.83 14.21
N SER A 25 9.88 -1.29 13.01
CA SER A 25 9.37 -1.95 11.79
C SER A 25 10.12 -3.27 11.54
N PRO A 26 9.45 -4.37 11.14
CA PRO A 26 10.12 -5.64 10.88
C PRO A 26 11.14 -5.60 9.74
N ILE A 27 11.02 -4.64 8.82
CA ILE A 27 11.97 -4.46 7.72
C ILE A 27 13.34 -4.03 8.23
N THR A 28 13.40 -3.19 9.27
CA THR A 28 14.66 -2.73 9.89
C THR A 28 15.47 -3.89 10.46
N ARG A 29 14.79 -4.97 10.90
CA ARG A 29 15.43 -6.18 11.43
C ARG A 29 15.67 -7.25 10.37
N ARG A 30 14.85 -7.29 9.32
CA ARG A 30 14.86 -8.35 8.29
C ARG A 30 14.52 -7.76 6.93
N ASP A 31 15.55 -7.59 6.11
CA ASP A 31 15.43 -7.01 4.77
C ASP A 31 14.90 -8.01 3.71
N SER A 32 14.73 -9.28 4.06
CA SER A 32 14.14 -10.28 3.15
C SER A 32 12.61 -10.19 3.13
N ALA A 33 12.00 -10.54 1.99
CA ALA A 33 10.56 -10.70 1.87
C ALA A 33 10.07 -11.83 2.82
N PRO A 34 8.78 -11.84 3.20
CA PRO A 34 8.25 -12.90 4.05
C PRO A 34 8.13 -14.25 3.31
N GLY A 35 8.24 -15.35 4.05
CA GLY A 35 8.11 -16.73 3.54
C GLY A 35 9.46 -17.43 3.29
N GLN A 36 9.43 -18.75 3.10
CA GLN A 36 10.63 -19.60 2.92
C GLN A 36 11.51 -19.14 1.74
N HIS A 37 10.88 -18.69 0.64
CA HIS A 37 11.60 -18.20 -0.55
C HIS A 37 11.87 -16.69 -0.53
N GLY A 38 11.58 -15.99 0.55
CA GLY A 38 11.65 -14.53 0.62
C GLY A 38 13.08 -13.95 0.57
N ALA A 39 14.10 -14.79 0.76
CA ALA A 39 15.50 -14.41 0.58
C ALA A 39 15.90 -14.27 -0.89
N ARG A 40 15.22 -14.97 -1.81
CA ARG A 40 15.52 -14.91 -3.25
C ARG A 40 14.89 -13.66 -3.84
N ARG A 41 15.71 -12.67 -4.21
CA ARG A 41 15.27 -11.47 -4.92
C ARG A 41 15.23 -11.74 -6.43
N ARG A 42 14.11 -11.38 -7.07
CA ARG A 42 13.97 -11.37 -8.53
C ARG A 42 13.68 -9.94 -8.97
N LYS A 43 14.19 -9.55 -10.14
CA LYS A 43 13.86 -8.25 -10.74
C LYS A 43 12.34 -8.20 -10.99
N PRO A 44 11.64 -7.16 -10.51
CA PRO A 44 10.21 -7.03 -10.78
C PRO A 44 9.97 -6.76 -12.26
N SER A 45 8.85 -7.25 -12.78
CA SER A 45 8.32 -6.80 -14.07
C SER A 45 7.75 -5.39 -13.94
N ASP A 46 7.50 -4.72 -15.06
CA ASP A 46 6.87 -3.39 -15.08
C ASP A 46 5.50 -3.39 -14.36
N TYR A 47 4.65 -4.36 -14.69
CA TYR A 47 3.40 -4.61 -13.95
C TYR A 47 3.63 -4.84 -12.46
N GLY A 48 4.69 -5.58 -12.10
CA GLY A 48 5.07 -5.82 -10.70
C GLY A 48 5.39 -4.52 -9.97
N THR A 49 6.10 -3.60 -10.62
CA THR A 49 6.43 -2.27 -10.09
C THR A 49 5.17 -1.45 -9.82
N GLN A 50 4.25 -1.39 -10.80
CA GLN A 50 2.98 -0.67 -10.66
C GLN A 50 2.08 -1.29 -9.58
N LEU A 51 2.01 -2.62 -9.53
CA LEU A 51 1.27 -3.35 -8.51
C LEU A 51 1.82 -3.04 -7.12
N MET A 52 3.14 -3.03 -6.94
CA MET A 52 3.77 -2.66 -5.68
C MET A 52 3.44 -1.22 -5.27
N ALA A 53 3.49 -0.26 -6.18
CA ALA A 53 3.11 1.13 -5.90
C ALA A 53 1.66 1.24 -5.40
N LYS A 54 0.72 0.59 -6.08
CA LYS A 54 -0.68 0.52 -5.65
C LYS A 54 -0.84 -0.12 -4.26
N GLN A 55 -0.18 -1.25 -4.03
CA GLN A 55 -0.26 -1.94 -2.73
C GLN A 55 0.38 -1.12 -1.60
N LYS A 56 1.43 -0.33 -1.87
CA LYS A 56 2.01 0.60 -0.89
C LYS A 56 1.00 1.65 -0.47
N LEU A 57 0.37 2.33 -1.43
CA LEU A 57 -0.62 3.37 -1.14
C LEU A 57 -1.84 2.81 -0.40
N LYS A 58 -2.41 1.71 -0.88
CA LYS A 58 -3.53 1.03 -0.20
C LYS A 58 -3.14 0.55 1.21
N GLY A 59 -1.92 0.01 1.35
CA GLY A 59 -1.39 -0.46 2.63
C GLY A 59 -1.18 0.66 3.64
N TYR A 60 -0.74 1.84 3.18
CA TYR A 60 -0.56 3.03 3.99
C TYR A 60 -1.87 3.45 4.67
N TYR A 61 -2.92 3.67 3.87
CA TYR A 61 -4.25 4.04 4.37
C TYR A 61 -4.97 2.88 5.10
N GLY A 62 -4.51 1.64 4.92
CA GLY A 62 -4.89 0.47 5.70
C GLY A 62 -6.33 -0.02 5.50
N ASN A 63 -7.32 0.76 5.93
CA ASN A 63 -8.74 0.43 5.94
C ASN A 63 -9.42 0.72 4.57
N VAL A 64 -8.74 0.36 3.48
CA VAL A 64 -9.24 0.52 2.11
C VAL A 64 -9.27 -0.84 1.41
N SER A 65 -10.45 -1.29 0.99
CA SER A 65 -10.57 -2.48 0.13
C SER A 65 -10.12 -2.19 -1.31
N GLU A 66 -9.74 -3.22 -2.06
CA GLU A 66 -9.35 -3.06 -3.46
C GLU A 66 -10.48 -2.44 -4.32
N LYS A 67 -11.73 -2.81 -4.02
CA LYS A 67 -12.92 -2.26 -4.69
C LYS A 67 -13.06 -0.76 -4.40
N GLN A 68 -12.96 -0.36 -3.13
CA GLN A 68 -13.00 1.07 -2.76
C GLN A 68 -11.86 1.85 -3.40
N PHE A 69 -10.63 1.32 -3.36
CA PHE A 69 -9.47 1.96 -3.99
C PHE A 69 -9.69 2.19 -5.49
N ARG A 70 -10.22 1.19 -6.21
CA ARG A 70 -10.57 1.34 -7.62
C ARG A 70 -11.61 2.43 -7.86
N HIS A 71 -12.63 2.53 -7.00
CA HIS A 71 -13.64 3.60 -7.09
C HIS A 71 -13.03 4.99 -6.86
N TYR A 72 -12.14 5.14 -5.87
CA TYR A 72 -11.44 6.41 -5.65
C TYR A 72 -10.57 6.80 -6.84
N TYR A 73 -9.86 5.84 -7.44
CA TYR A 73 -9.08 6.11 -8.65
C TYR A 73 -9.96 6.54 -9.83
N ALA A 74 -11.08 5.86 -10.07
CA ALA A 74 -12.01 6.25 -11.13
C ALA A 74 -12.57 7.67 -10.91
N GLU A 75 -12.89 8.01 -9.66
CA GLU A 75 -13.33 9.36 -9.29
C GLU A 75 -12.21 10.39 -9.43
N ALA A 76 -10.96 10.04 -9.10
CA ALA A 76 -9.79 10.91 -9.29
C ALA A 76 -9.56 11.26 -10.76
N VAL A 77 -9.68 10.26 -11.66
CA VAL A 77 -9.56 10.44 -13.12
C VAL A 77 -10.68 11.30 -13.68
N ARG A 78 -11.88 11.25 -13.10
CA ARG A 78 -13.04 12.05 -13.53
C ARG A 78 -12.89 13.54 -13.17
N ARG A 79 -12.11 13.85 -12.12
CA ARG A 79 -11.90 15.24 -11.66
C ARG A 79 -10.90 15.95 -12.58
N ARG A 80 -11.09 17.26 -12.74
CA ARG A 80 -10.14 18.11 -13.47
C ARG A 80 -8.84 18.24 -12.67
N GLY A 81 -7.71 18.40 -13.35
CA GLY A 81 -6.39 18.55 -12.75
C GLY A 81 -5.59 17.25 -12.72
N ASP A 82 -4.53 17.23 -11.90
CA ASP A 82 -3.65 16.07 -11.78
C ASP A 82 -4.36 14.90 -11.08
N THR A 83 -4.31 13.71 -11.70
CA THR A 83 -5.01 12.52 -11.17
C THR A 83 -4.39 12.01 -9.88
N SER A 84 -3.06 12.14 -9.71
CA SER A 84 -2.36 11.68 -8.52
C SER A 84 -2.69 12.55 -7.31
N GLU A 85 -2.72 13.87 -7.49
CA GLU A 85 -3.14 14.82 -6.45
C GLU A 85 -4.61 14.60 -6.08
N ASN A 86 -5.49 14.44 -7.07
CA ASN A 86 -6.90 14.16 -6.84
C ASN A 86 -7.12 12.85 -6.08
N LEU A 87 -6.35 11.80 -6.39
CA LEU A 87 -6.42 10.53 -5.68
C LEU A 87 -5.99 10.67 -4.22
N ILE A 88 -4.87 11.34 -3.96
CA ILE A 88 -4.38 11.56 -2.60
C ILE A 88 -5.40 12.40 -1.82
N ALA A 89 -5.90 13.50 -2.40
CA ALA A 89 -6.90 14.34 -1.77
C ALA A 89 -8.19 13.56 -1.41
N LEU A 90 -8.62 12.63 -2.27
CA LEU A 90 -9.76 11.75 -1.98
C LEU A 90 -9.49 10.78 -0.82
N LEU A 91 -8.27 10.25 -0.73
CA LEU A 91 -7.88 9.31 0.31
C LEU A 91 -7.71 10.01 1.68
N GLU A 92 -7.14 11.22 1.70
CA GLU A 92 -6.95 12.04 2.91
C GLU A 92 -8.27 12.61 3.46
N ARG A 93 -9.32 12.74 2.64
CA ARG A 93 -10.65 13.20 3.08
C ARG A 93 -11.50 12.13 3.78
N ARG A 94 -11.00 10.90 3.89
CA ARG A 94 -11.75 9.80 4.50
C ARG A 94 -11.79 9.98 6.02
N LEU A 95 -12.94 9.70 6.63
CA LEU A 95 -13.15 9.89 8.08
C LEU A 95 -12.17 9.10 8.96
N ASP A 96 -11.64 7.98 8.46
CA ASP A 96 -10.65 7.15 9.18
C ASP A 96 -9.20 7.59 8.98
N ALA A 97 -8.95 8.59 8.14
CA ALA A 97 -7.64 9.21 7.93
C ALA A 97 -7.48 10.52 8.73
N VAL A 98 -8.59 11.22 8.99
CA VAL A 98 -8.69 12.39 9.88
C VAL A 98 -8.73 11.94 11.34
#